data_AF-A0A3D0XBV3-F1
#
_entry.id   AF-A0A3D0XBV3-F1
#
_cell.length_a   1.000
_cell.length_b   1.000
_cell.length_c   1.000
_cell.angle_alpha   90.00
_cell.angle_beta   90.00
_cell.angle_gamma   90.00
#
_symmetry.space_group_name_H-M   'P 1'
#
loop_
_entity.id
_entity.type
_entity.pdbx_description
1 polymer ?
#
loop_
_entity_poly.entity_id
_entity_poly.type
_entity_poly.pdbx_seq_one_letter_code
_entity_poly.pdbx_strand_id
1 'polypeptide(L)'
;VNIYLTKPYTKERLTDILDRVIEKRQKRLCVPITSGKEIHLIDLYQIMYIESRNHNAHIYLKSGKNMKTQFLAIFICHGTA
;
A
#
# COMPACT_ATOMS: atom_id res chain seq x y z
N VAL A 1 3.92 -22.40 1.92
CA VAL A 1 5.13 -21.97 1.17
C VAL A 1 5.79 -20.83 1.92
N ASN A 2 7.02 -21.03 2.39
CA ASN A 2 7.75 -20.10 3.25
C ASN A 2 8.41 -18.98 2.39
N ILE A 3 8.17 -17.71 2.73
CA ILE A 3 8.67 -16.51 2.00
C ILE A 3 9.95 -15.96 2.66
N TYR A 4 10.42 -16.56 3.76
CA TYR A 4 11.62 -16.08 4.45
C TYR A 4 12.87 -16.38 3.61
N LEU A 5 13.57 -15.31 3.22
CA LEU A 5 14.88 -15.36 2.58
C LEU A 5 15.97 -15.38 3.66
N THR A 6 16.56 -16.54 3.90
CA THR A 6 17.68 -16.71 4.84
C THR A 6 19.00 -16.78 4.08
N LYS A 7 20.02 -16.06 4.56
CA LYS A 7 21.38 -16.19 4.02
C LYS A 7 22.02 -17.52 4.43
N PRO A 8 22.98 -18.05 3.64
CA PRO A 8 23.33 -17.62 2.28
C PRO A 8 22.26 -18.04 1.26
N TYR A 9 21.99 -17.18 0.28
CA TYR A 9 21.01 -17.44 -0.78
C TYR A 9 21.64 -17.28 -2.16
N THR A 10 21.11 -17.99 -3.15
CA THR A 10 21.54 -17.87 -4.55
C THR A 10 20.76 -16.75 -5.25
N LYS A 11 21.28 -16.31 -6.40
CA LYS A 11 20.61 -15.29 -7.23
C LYS A 11 19.24 -15.78 -7.72
N GLU A 12 19.14 -17.06 -8.07
CA GLU A 12 17.91 -17.68 -8.58
C GLU A 12 16.83 -17.66 -7.50
N ARG A 13 17.19 -18.04 -6.27
CA ARG A 13 16.26 -18.03 -5.13
C ARG A 13 15.81 -16.62 -4.75
N LEU A 14 16.70 -15.63 -4.83
CA LEU A 14 16.34 -14.24 -4.61
C LEU A 14 15.34 -13.76 -5.68
N THR A 15 15.61 -14.07 -6.95
CA THR A 15 14.79 -13.64 -8.09
C THR A 15 13.39 -14.28 -8.02
N ASP A 16 13.30 -15.60 -7.80
CA ASP A 16 12.02 -16.31 -7.65
C ASP A 16 11.17 -15.76 -6.49
N ILE A 17 11.79 -15.39 -5.36
CA ILE A 17 11.06 -14.77 -4.24
C ILE A 17 10.57 -13.37 -4.60
N LEU A 18 11.39 -12.56 -5.26
CA LEU A 18 11.01 -11.21 -5.69
C LEU A 18 9.85 -11.26 -6.70
N ASP A 19 9.92 -12.13 -7.70
CA ASP A 19 8.88 -12.29 -8.72
C ASP A 19 7.55 -12.67 -8.08
N ARG A 20 7.55 -13.63 -7.15
CA ARG A 20 6.33 -14.02 -6.41
C ARG A 20 5.76 -12.88 -5.57
N VAL A 21 6.60 -12.02 -4.99
CA VAL A 21 6.14 -10.84 -4.25
C VAL A 21 5.56 -9.80 -5.19
N ILE A 22 6.17 -9.58 -6.36
CA ILE A 22 5.68 -8.67 -7.41
C ILE A 22 4.32 -9.15 -7.90
N GLU A 23 4.15 -10.42 -8.27
CA GLU A 23 2.87 -10.98 -8.71
C GLU A 23 1.77 -10.82 -7.65
N LYS A 24 2.10 -11.05 -6.38
CA LYS A 24 1.15 -10.83 -5.27
C LYS A 24 0.78 -9.36 -5.11
N ARG A 25 1.70 -8.44 -5.37
CA ARG A 25 1.45 -6.99 -5.30
C ARG A 25 0.68 -6.47 -6.51
N GLN A 26 0.94 -6.96 -7.72
CA GLN A 26 0.20 -6.59 -8.93
C GLN A 26 -1.29 -6.93 -8.83
N LYS A 27 -1.64 -8.00 -8.10
CA LYS A 27 -3.05 -8.38 -7.86
C LYS A 27 -3.78 -7.47 -6.86
N ARG A 28 -3.08 -6.54 -6.19
CA ARG A 28 -3.66 -5.64 -5.18
C ARG A 28 -3.68 -4.23 -5.69
N LEU A 29 -4.86 -3.63 -5.73
CA LEU A 29 -5.03 -2.22 -6.05
C LEU A 29 -4.74 -1.41 -4.78
N CYS A 30 -3.49 -1.01 -4.60
CA CYS A 30 -3.05 -0.25 -3.45
C CYS A 30 -2.76 1.21 -3.82
N VAL A 31 -3.06 2.14 -2.91
CA VAL A 31 -2.73 3.56 -3.04
C VAL A 31 -1.84 3.99 -1.89
N PRO A 32 -0.69 4.64 -2.16
CA PRO A 32 0.11 5.25 -1.12
C PRO A 32 -0.55 6.53 -0.61
N ILE A 33 -0.65 6.65 0.71
CA ILE A 33 -1.24 7.80 1.39
C ILE A 33 -0.24 8.31 2.40
N THR A 34 0.13 9.58 2.26
CA THR A 34 1.03 10.25 3.20
C THR A 34 0.24 10.75 4.41
N SER A 35 0.68 10.43 5.62
CA SER A 35 0.11 10.92 6.87
C SER A 35 1.23 11.48 7.74
N GLY A 36 1.33 12.81 7.83
CA GLY A 36 2.46 13.46 8.48
C GLY A 36 3.78 13.16 7.76
N LYS A 37 4.70 12.46 8.43
CA LYS A 37 6.01 12.04 7.88
C LYS A 37 6.02 10.59 7.38
N GLU A 38 4.91 9.88 7.51
CA GLU A 38 4.79 8.46 7.15
C GLU A 38 4.05 8.29 5.83
N ILE A 39 4.44 7.27 5.06
CA ILE A 39 3.73 6.85 3.85
C ILE A 39 3.13 5.47 4.13
N HIS A 40 1.80 5.38 4.06
CA HIS A 40 1.07 4.14 4.24
C HIS A 40 0.55 3.63 2.91
N LEU A 41 0.80 2.37 2.61
CA LEU A 41 0.23 1.72 1.43
C LEU A 41 -1.10 1.07 1.81
N ILE A 42 -2.22 1.60 1.32
CA ILE A 42 -3.56 1.11 1.65
C ILE A 42 -4.13 0.32 0.46
N ASP A 43 -4.59 -0.90 0.73
CA ASP A 43 -5.38 -1.70 -0.22
C ASP A 43 -6.76 -1.04 -0.38
N LEU A 44 -7.12 -0.61 -1.59
CA LEU A 44 -8.37 0.11 -1.86
C LEU A 44 -9.61 -0.69 -1.44
N TYR A 45 -9.55 -2.02 -1.51
CA TYR A 45 -10.67 -2.87 -1.10
C TYR A 45 -10.89 -2.89 0.42
N GLN A 46 -9.94 -2.37 1.21
CA GLN A 46 -10.07 -2.21 2.66
C GLN A 46 -10.66 -0.86 3.06
N ILE A 47 -10.77 0.10 2.12
CA ILE A 47 -11.42 1.39 2.39
C ILE A 47 -12.94 1.17 2.41
N MET A 48 -13.58 1.71 3.44
CA MET A 48 -15.04 1.71 3.58
C MET A 48 -15.62 2.99 2.96
N TYR A 49 -15.11 4.15 3.38
CA TYR A 49 -15.43 5.45 2.79
C TYR A 49 -14.35 6.48 3.11
N ILE A 50 -14.37 7.61 2.40
CA ILE A 50 -13.52 8.77 2.63
C ILE A 50 -14.42 9.99 2.78
N GLU A 51 -14.20 10.79 3.81
CA GLU A 51 -14.88 12.09 3.97
C GLU A 51 -13.85 13.23 3.97
N SER A 52 -14.30 14.42 3.56
CA SER A 52 -13.51 15.64 3.67
C SER A 52 -13.95 16.43 4.90
N ARG A 53 -13.01 16.74 5.79
CA ARG A 53 -13.23 17.63 6.94
C ARG A 53 -12.03 18.53 7.16
N ASN A 54 -12.26 19.84 7.32
CA ASN A 54 -11.23 20.82 7.71
C ASN A 54 -9.95 20.70 6.84
N HIS A 55 -10.10 20.68 5.51
CA HIS A 55 -9.01 20.52 4.53
C HIS A 55 -8.23 19.19 4.61
N ASN A 56 -8.75 18.21 5.34
CA ASN A 56 -8.18 16.88 5.47
C ASN A 56 -9.13 15.83 4.91
N ALA A 57 -8.56 14.81 4.28
CA ALA A 57 -9.26 13.58 3.97
C ALA A 57 -9.16 12.63 5.18
N HIS A 58 -10.32 12.21 5.67
CA HIS A 58 -10.45 11.20 6.70
C HIS A 58 -10.84 9.89 6.01
N ILE A 59 -9.99 8.88 6.14
CA ILE A 59 -10.09 7.60 5.46
C ILE A 59 -10.52 6.57 6.49
N TYR A 60 -11.67 5.95 6.28
CA TYR A 60 -12.24 4.95 7.18
C TYR A 60 -12.08 3.57 6.56
N LEU A 61 -11.44 2.66 7.29
CA LEU A 61 -11.19 1.29 6.84
C LEU A 61 -12.26 0.35 7.38
N LYS A 62 -12.52 -0.74 6.64
CA LYS A 62 -13.45 -1.81 7.06
C LYS A 62 -13.07 -2.45 8.40
N SER A 63 -11.81 -2.36 8.81
CA SER A 63 -11.33 -2.82 10.11
C SER A 63 -11.75 -1.93 11.29
N GLY A 64 -12.39 -0.78 11.03
CA GLY A 64 -12.74 0.23 12.04
C GLY A 64 -11.61 1.23 12.34
N LYS A 65 -10.40 1.01 11.81
CA LYS A 65 -9.31 1.99 11.87
C LYS A 65 -9.62 3.19 10.97
N ASN A 66 -9.14 4.35 11.38
CA ASN A 66 -9.20 5.57 10.57
C ASN A 66 -7.81 6.17 10.39
N MET A 67 -7.67 6.96 9.34
CA MET A 67 -6.45 7.69 9.02
C MET A 67 -6.81 9.08 8.53
N LYS A 68 -5.91 10.03 8.77
CA LYS A 68 -6.11 11.42 8.36
C LYS A 68 -4.93 11.85 7.51
N THR A 69 -5.22 12.45 6.35
CA THR A 69 -4.22 13.02 5.47
C THR A 69 -4.67 14.40 4.99
N GLN A 70 -3.72 15.29 4.68
CA GLN A 70 -4.06 16.53 4.00
C GLN A 70 -4.47 16.20 2.57
N PHE A 71 -5.53 16.85 2.06
CA PHE A 71 -6.14 16.48 0.77
C PHE A 71 -5.13 16.50 -0.40
N LEU A 72 -4.10 17.35 -0.33
CA LEU A 72 -3.03 17.45 -1.32
C LEU A 72 -2.12 16.20 -1.41
N ALA A 73 -2.17 15.30 -0.43
CA ALA A 73 -1.20 14.22 -0.26
C ALA A 73 -1.74 12.81 -0.60
N ILE A 74 -2.93 12.71 -1.23
CA ILE A 74 -3.38 11.47 -1.87
C ILE A 74 -2.69 11.38 -3.23
N PHE A 75 -1.54 10.71 -3.27
CA PHE A 75 -0.87 10.39 -4.53
C PHE A 75 -1.60 9.22 -5.19
N ILE A 76 -2.48 9.52 -6.13
CA ILE A 76 -2.94 8.52 -7.08
C ILE A 76 -1.73 8.15 -7.93
N CYS A 77 -1.12 6.99 -7.68
CA CYS A 77 -0.18 6.39 -8.62
C CYS A 77 -0.95 6.05 -9.89
N HIS A 78 -1.16 7.03 -10.77
CA HIS A 78 -1.37 6.74 -12.17
C HIS A 78 -0.08 6.10 -12.66
N GLY A 79 -0.18 4.81 -12.98
CA GLY A 79 0.86 4.13 -13.73
C GLY A 79 1.05 4.87 -15.05
N THR A 80 2.19 5.53 -15.20
CA THR A 80 2.74 5.81 -16.52
C THR A 80 3.10 4.44 -17.11
N ALA A 81 2.33 4.04 -18.12
CA ALA A 81 2.63 2.92 -19.00
C ALA A 81 3.97 3.13 -19.73
#